data_AF-A0A3S3UQC5-F1
#
_entry.id   AF-A0A3S3UQC5-F1
#
_cell.length_a   1.000
_cell.length_b   1.000
_cell.length_c   1.000
_cell.angle_alpha   90.00
_cell.angle_beta   90.00
_cell.angle_gamma   90.00
#
_symmetry.space_group_name_H-M   'P 1'
#
loop_
_entity.id
_entity.type
_entity.pdbx_description
1 polymer ?
#
loop_
_entity_poly.entity_id
_entity_poly.type
_entity_poly.pdbx_seq_one_letter_code
_entity_poly.pdbx_strand_id
1 'polypeptide(L)'
;VLACSTIGAVNKAIQPGDMVVNADIIELTQTPFSLLPGRQSFDCSGEQIVCPRCAAVLVETARRHWPPQCRVHGIEQQLVAAHCYGPRLTSPAEALAFRSMGADVLNHSIAPEATLSREIGACFVPLAFVTAAFNDY
;
A
#
# COMPACT_ATOMS: atom_id res chain seq x y z
N VAL A 1 -5.26 -11.85 5.20
CA VAL A 1 -5.96 -10.56 5.25
C VAL A 1 -5.89 -9.93 3.87
N LEU A 2 -7.04 -9.75 3.24
CA LEU A 2 -7.18 -8.93 2.04
C LEU A 2 -7.70 -7.57 2.49
N ALA A 3 -6.92 -6.51 2.32
CA ALA A 3 -7.26 -5.17 2.75
C ALA A 3 -7.65 -4.31 1.54
N CYS A 4 -8.84 -3.73 1.57
CA CYS A 4 -9.33 -2.82 0.53
C CYS A 4 -9.20 -1.38 1.01
N SER A 5 -8.62 -0.51 0.18
CA SER A 5 -8.47 0.92 0.49
C SER A 5 -8.55 1.80 -0.75
N THR A 6 -8.67 3.10 -0.54
CA THR A 6 -8.42 4.11 -1.57
C THR A 6 -7.03 4.71 -1.39
N ILE A 7 -6.44 5.17 -2.48
CA ILE A 7 -5.10 5.77 -2.52
C ILE A 7 -5.06 6.94 -3.49
N GLY A 8 -4.04 7.78 -3.32
CA GLY A 8 -3.65 8.74 -4.35
C GLY A 8 -2.30 8.37 -4.96
N ALA A 9 -2.14 8.65 -6.25
CA ALA A 9 -0.95 8.30 -7.00
C ALA A 9 0.07 9.44 -7.00
N VAL A 10 1.31 9.14 -6.60
CA VAL A 10 2.46 10.04 -6.81
C VAL A 10 3.29 9.62 -8.02
N ASN A 11 3.10 8.40 -8.55
CA ASN A 11 3.61 7.97 -9.85
C ASN A 11 2.65 8.43 -10.96
N LYS A 12 3.18 9.18 -11.94
CA LYS A 12 2.38 9.76 -13.05
C LYS A 12 1.82 8.71 -14.01
N ALA A 13 2.36 7.48 -14.02
CA ALA A 13 1.86 6.41 -14.87
C ALA A 13 0.53 5.82 -14.35
N ILE A 14 0.28 5.95 -13.05
CA ILE A 14 -0.91 5.44 -12.36
C ILE A 14 -2.01 6.51 -12.43
N GLN A 15 -3.20 6.13 -12.86
CA GLN A 15 -4.31 7.05 -13.11
C GLN A 15 -5.52 6.76 -12.22
N PRO A 16 -6.40 7.75 -11.95
CA PRO A 16 -7.66 7.50 -11.26
C PRO A 16 -8.48 6.43 -11.98
N GLY A 17 -9.07 5.52 -11.20
CA GLY A 17 -9.76 4.34 -11.72
C GLY A 17 -8.91 3.08 -11.77
N ASP A 18 -7.58 3.21 -11.80
CA ASP A 18 -6.67 2.07 -11.76
C ASP A 18 -6.75 1.35 -10.41
N MET A 19 -6.45 0.05 -10.41
CA MET A 19 -6.23 -0.75 -9.22
C MET A 19 -4.73 -0.96 -9.02
N VAL A 20 -4.27 -0.90 -7.77
CA VAL A 20 -2.89 -1.17 -7.37
C VAL A 20 -2.85 -2.26 -6.31
N VAL A 21 -1.97 -3.24 -6.54
CA VAL A 21 -1.51 -4.21 -5.53
C VAL A 21 -0.02 -3.92 -5.31
N ASN A 22 0.30 -3.03 -4.35
CA ASN A 22 1.67 -2.65 -4.07
C ASN A 22 2.45 -3.83 -3.44
N ALA A 23 3.76 -3.88 -3.71
CA ALA A 23 4.64 -4.92 -3.22
C ALA A 23 5.20 -4.61 -1.82
N ASP A 24 5.35 -3.33 -1.51
CA ASP A 24 5.98 -2.89 -0.26
C ASP A 24 5.37 -1.58 0.26
N ILE A 25 5.76 -1.19 1.46
CA ILE A 25 5.34 0.04 2.12
C ILE A 25 6.53 0.86 2.62
N ILE A 26 6.42 2.18 2.53
CA ILE A 26 7.28 3.10 3.27
C ILE A 26 6.47 3.56 4.48
N GLU A 27 6.95 3.20 5.67
CA GLU A 27 6.40 3.69 6.93
C GLU A 27 7.49 4.29 7.81
N LEU A 28 7.47 5.60 7.98
CA LEU A 28 8.46 6.35 8.74
C LEU A 28 8.05 6.61 10.20
N THR A 29 6.79 6.39 10.56
CA THR A 29 6.29 6.69 11.92
C THR A 29 6.48 5.54 12.91
N GLN A 30 6.59 4.30 12.41
CA GLN A 30 6.98 2.99 12.97
C GLN A 30 6.49 2.57 14.37
N THR A 31 5.84 3.43 15.17
CA THR A 31 5.94 3.30 16.63
C THR A 31 4.64 2.95 17.38
N PRO A 32 3.39 3.18 16.91
CA PRO A 32 2.23 2.86 17.75
C PRO A 32 1.46 1.56 17.42
N PHE A 33 1.73 0.89 16.29
CA PHE A 33 0.77 -0.09 15.76
C PHE A 33 0.76 -1.44 16.44
N SER A 34 1.89 -1.96 16.92
CA SER A 34 1.96 -3.30 17.52
C SER A 34 0.95 -3.52 18.64
N LEU A 35 0.15 -4.59 18.60
CA LEU A 35 -0.82 -4.90 19.67
C LEU A 35 -0.33 -6.02 20.60
N LEU A 36 0.82 -6.62 20.31
CA LEU A 36 1.36 -7.70 21.12
C LEU A 36 1.87 -7.21 22.50
N PRO A 37 1.66 -8.00 23.58
CA PRO A 37 2.28 -7.73 24.88
C PRO A 37 3.81 -7.73 24.76
N GLY A 38 4.49 -6.71 25.29
CA GLY A 38 5.95 -6.58 25.12
C GLY A 38 6.34 -6.16 23.69
N ARG A 39 5.66 -5.14 23.16
CA ARG A 39 5.99 -4.46 21.90
C ARG A 39 7.52 -4.39 21.70
N GLN A 40 8.00 -4.78 20.52
CA GLN A 40 9.43 -4.93 20.16
C GLN A 40 10.15 -6.22 20.62
N SER A 41 9.50 -7.10 21.38
CA SER A 41 10.07 -8.43 21.70
C SER A 41 9.85 -9.48 20.61
N PHE A 42 8.97 -9.19 19.66
CA PHE A 42 8.64 -10.06 18.55
C PHE A 42 9.25 -9.49 17.26
N ASP A 43 10.15 -10.25 16.65
CA ASP A 43 10.71 -9.93 15.34
C ASP A 43 9.73 -10.37 14.24
N CYS A 44 9.03 -9.40 13.64
CA CYS A 44 8.27 -9.61 12.42
C CYS A 44 9.10 -9.05 11.26
N SER A 45 9.78 -9.92 10.51
CA SER A 45 10.55 -9.50 9.34
C SER A 45 9.65 -8.74 8.34
N GLY A 46 10.06 -7.50 8.05
CA GLY A 46 9.47 -6.63 7.04
C GLY A 46 10.01 -6.89 5.63
N GLU A 47 10.98 -7.80 5.46
CA GLU A 47 11.60 -8.11 4.15
C GLU A 47 10.58 -8.48 3.08
N GLN A 48 9.46 -9.10 3.50
CA GLN A 48 8.35 -9.42 2.61
C GLN A 48 7.02 -9.20 3.33
N ILE A 49 6.61 -7.93 3.42
CA ILE A 49 5.39 -7.53 4.16
C ILE A 49 4.11 -7.93 3.42
N VAL A 50 4.11 -7.91 2.09
CA VAL A 50 3.01 -8.37 1.23
C VAL A 50 3.25 -9.81 0.80
N CYS A 51 2.23 -10.66 0.91
CA CYS A 51 2.33 -12.06 0.50
C CYS A 51 2.31 -12.21 -1.03
N PRO A 52 3.40 -12.66 -1.68
CA PRO A 52 3.50 -12.70 -3.14
C PRO A 52 2.53 -13.71 -3.77
N ARG A 53 2.34 -14.86 -3.11
CA ARG A 53 1.42 -15.90 -3.61
C ARG A 53 -0.03 -15.42 -3.61
N CYS A 54 -0.48 -14.81 -2.52
CA CYS A 54 -1.84 -14.30 -2.43
C CYS A 54 -2.04 -13.05 -3.31
N ALA A 55 -1.03 -12.19 -3.43
CA ALA A 55 -1.06 -11.06 -4.35
C ALA A 55 -1.14 -11.50 -5.82
N ALA A 56 -0.42 -12.55 -6.23
CA ALA A 56 -0.51 -13.08 -7.58
C ALA A 56 -1.93 -13.57 -7.92
N VAL A 57 -2.58 -14.29 -7.00
CA VAL A 57 -3.98 -14.73 -7.15
C VAL A 57 -4.93 -13.53 -7.26
N LEU A 58 -4.71 -12.50 -6.45
CA LEU A 58 -5.49 -11.27 -6.51
C LEU A 58 -5.32 -10.57 -7.86
N VAL A 59 -4.09 -10.41 -8.34
CA VAL A 59 -3.79 -9.75 -9.62
C VAL A 59 -4.41 -10.51 -10.80
N GLU A 60 -4.30 -11.83 -10.82
CA GLU A 60 -4.94 -12.67 -11.84
C GLU A 60 -6.46 -12.48 -11.84
N THR A 61 -7.07 -12.45 -10.65
CA THR A 61 -8.50 -12.25 -10.48
C THR A 61 -8.93 -10.85 -10.89
N ALA A 62 -8.19 -9.82 -10.47
CA ALA A 62 -8.45 -8.44 -10.82
C ALA A 62 -8.38 -8.21 -12.34
N ARG A 63 -7.38 -8.78 -13.03
CA ARG A 63 -7.28 -8.67 -14.50
C ARG A 63 -8.49 -9.25 -15.26
N ARG A 64 -9.24 -10.18 -14.66
CA ARG A 64 -10.46 -10.74 -15.26
C ARG A 64 -11.72 -9.91 -14.99
N HIS A 65 -11.77 -9.21 -13.86
CA HIS A 65 -13.00 -8.60 -13.34
C HIS A 65 -12.97 -7.09 -13.22
N TRP A 66 -11.79 -6.47 -13.20
CA TRP A 66 -11.66 -5.02 -13.15
C TRP A 66 -12.15 -4.39 -14.46
N PRO A 67 -12.76 -3.18 -14.44
CA PRO A 67 -13.26 -2.55 -15.65
C PRO A 67 -12.16 -2.46 -16.73
N PRO A 68 -12.43 -2.88 -17.98
CA PRO A 68 -11.41 -3.01 -19.03
C PRO A 68 -10.77 -1.67 -19.44
N GLN A 69 -11.43 -0.55 -19.16
CA GLN A 69 -10.90 0.79 -19.36
C GLN A 69 -9.90 1.23 -18.28
N CYS A 70 -9.83 0.52 -17.15
CA CYS A 70 -8.92 0.78 -16.05
C CYS A 70 -7.79 -0.25 -16.03
N ARG A 71 -6.63 0.14 -15.52
CA ARG A 71 -5.47 -0.76 -15.41
C ARG A 71 -5.43 -1.44 -14.06
N VAL A 72 -4.82 -2.64 -14.06
CA VAL A 72 -4.46 -3.36 -12.85
C VAL A 72 -2.94 -3.37 -12.75
N HIS A 73 -2.41 -2.62 -11.79
CA HIS A 73 -1.00 -2.63 -11.43
C HIS A 73 -0.75 -3.75 -10.42
N GLY A 74 -0.10 -4.81 -10.88
CA GLY A 74 0.15 -5.98 -10.07
C GLY A 74 1.46 -5.91 -9.29
N ILE A 75 1.62 -6.85 -8.36
CA ILE A 75 2.79 -6.95 -7.48
C ILE A 75 4.11 -7.13 -8.25
N GLU A 76 4.07 -7.66 -9.48
CA GLU A 76 5.25 -7.79 -10.34
C GLU A 76 5.90 -6.45 -10.70
N GLN A 77 5.17 -5.34 -10.57
CA GLN A 77 5.68 -3.98 -10.84
C GLN A 77 6.46 -3.39 -9.67
N GLN A 78 6.49 -4.08 -8.52
CA GLN A 78 7.24 -3.68 -7.32
C GLN A 78 6.90 -2.26 -6.83
N LEU A 79 5.63 -1.85 -6.99
CA LEU A 79 5.18 -0.53 -6.57
C LEU A 79 5.20 -0.41 -5.05
N VAL A 80 5.49 0.79 -4.56
CA VAL A 80 5.63 1.08 -3.13
C VAL A 80 4.57 2.06 -2.65
N ALA A 81 3.88 1.72 -1.55
CA ALA A 81 2.90 2.61 -0.92
C ALA A 81 3.51 3.33 0.29
N ALA A 82 3.58 4.66 0.26
CA ALA A 82 3.91 5.41 1.45
C ALA A 82 2.69 5.55 2.38
N HIS A 83 2.92 5.27 3.66
CA HIS A 83 1.94 5.54 4.70
C HIS A 83 2.05 7.00 5.16
N CYS A 84 0.98 7.77 4.99
CA CYS A 84 0.87 9.12 5.53
C CYS A 84 -0.11 9.09 6.72
N TYR A 85 0.33 9.63 7.85
CA TYR A 85 -0.54 9.74 9.01
C TYR A 85 -1.60 10.84 8.76
N GLY A 86 -2.88 10.44 8.78
CA GLY A 86 -4.02 11.37 8.67
C GLY A 86 -4.20 12.25 9.92
N PRO A 87 -5.33 12.98 10.06
CA PRO A 87 -6.52 12.94 9.23
C PRO A 87 -6.49 13.89 8.03
N ARG A 88 -5.51 14.79 7.96
CA ARG A 88 -5.34 15.67 6.80
C ARG A 88 -4.84 14.87 5.60
N LEU A 89 -5.21 15.32 4.40
CA LEU A 89 -4.61 14.81 3.18
C LEU A 89 -3.14 15.28 3.09
N THR A 90 -2.34 14.50 2.36
CA THR A 90 -0.93 14.78 2.12
C THR A 90 -0.77 16.10 1.35
N SER A 91 0.13 16.96 1.82
CA SER A 91 0.43 18.22 1.15
C SER A 91 1.26 17.99 -0.13
N PRO A 92 1.33 18.97 -1.05
CA PRO A 92 2.11 18.85 -2.28
C PRO A 92 3.59 18.56 -2.00
N ALA A 93 4.16 19.25 -1.00
CA ALA A 93 5.56 19.07 -0.60
C ALA A 93 5.84 17.67 -0.04
N GLU A 94 4.91 17.12 0.73
CA GLU A 94 5.05 15.76 1.27
C GLU A 94 4.87 14.70 0.17
N ALA A 95 3.94 14.89 -0.76
CA ALA A 95 3.77 14.00 -1.90
C ALA A 95 5.06 13.92 -2.73
N LEU A 96 5.73 15.06 -2.95
CA LEU A 96 7.04 15.11 -3.59
C LEU A 96 8.14 14.45 -2.76
N ALA A 97 8.12 14.62 -1.43
CA ALA A 97 9.08 13.97 -0.54
C ALA A 97 8.95 12.45 -0.58
N PHE A 98 7.73 11.91 -0.45
CA PHE A 98 7.47 10.47 -0.55
C PHE A 98 7.83 9.91 -1.92
N ARG A 99 7.49 10.62 -3.00
CA ARG A 99 7.93 10.25 -4.35
C ARG A 99 9.46 10.19 -4.44
N SER A 100 10.16 11.14 -3.85
CA SER A 100 11.63 11.19 -3.85
C SER A 100 12.26 10.04 -3.04
N MET A 101 11.52 9.47 -2.09
CA MET A 101 11.90 8.26 -1.35
C MET A 101 11.51 6.96 -2.08
N GLY A 102 10.92 7.04 -3.27
CA GLY A 102 10.55 5.88 -4.08
C GLY A 102 9.10 5.42 -3.93
N ALA A 103 8.22 6.20 -3.31
CA ALA A 103 6.79 5.88 -3.27
C ALA A 103 6.14 6.07 -4.65
N ASP A 104 5.20 5.19 -4.99
CA ASP A 104 4.33 5.30 -6.16
C ASP A 104 2.93 5.79 -5.80
N VAL A 105 2.48 5.46 -4.60
CA VAL A 105 1.14 5.77 -4.10
C VAL A 105 1.19 6.18 -2.63
N LEU A 106 0.19 6.94 -2.20
CA LEU A 106 0.01 7.41 -0.82
C LEU A 106 -1.23 6.74 -0.23
N ASN A 107 -1.10 6.28 1.02
CA ASN A 107 -2.15 5.57 1.73
C ASN A 107 -2.17 5.97 3.22
N HIS A 108 -3.34 5.93 3.88
CA HIS A 108 -3.50 6.35 5.28
C HIS A 108 -3.83 5.20 6.28
N SER A 109 -3.97 3.95 5.83
CA SER A 109 -4.34 2.81 6.67
C SER A 109 -3.44 1.58 6.55
N ILE A 110 -2.63 1.48 5.49
CA ILE A 110 -1.93 0.24 5.10
C ILE A 110 -0.93 -0.25 6.15
N ALA A 111 -0.23 0.66 6.84
CA ALA A 111 0.84 0.28 7.76
C ALA A 111 0.35 -0.46 9.01
N PRO A 112 -0.65 0.02 9.77
CA PRO A 112 -1.21 -0.76 10.87
C PRO A 112 -1.78 -2.09 10.38
N GLU A 113 -2.50 -2.10 9.25
CA GLU A 113 -3.10 -3.32 8.71
C GLU A 113 -2.05 -4.38 8.36
N ALA A 114 -0.96 -3.97 7.69
CA ALA A 114 0.15 -4.83 7.32
C ALA A 114 0.86 -5.36 8.57
N THR A 115 1.25 -4.46 9.48
CA THR A 115 1.97 -4.80 10.71
C THR A 115 1.17 -5.81 11.55
N LEU A 116 -0.09 -5.49 11.85
CA LEU A 116 -0.94 -6.34 12.69
C LEU A 116 -1.26 -7.68 12.05
N SER A 117 -1.39 -7.72 10.73
CA SER A 117 -1.55 -8.98 10.00
C SER A 117 -0.32 -9.88 10.17
N ARG A 118 0.88 -9.31 10.08
CA ARG A 118 2.14 -10.07 10.23
C ARG A 118 2.36 -10.52 11.67
N GLU A 119 1.98 -9.71 12.66
CA GLU A 119 2.08 -10.06 14.08
C GLU A 119 1.31 -11.34 14.47
N ILE A 120 0.16 -11.58 13.85
CA ILE A 120 -0.64 -12.80 14.08
C ILE A 120 -0.27 -13.94 13.11
N GLY A 121 0.81 -13.80 12.33
CA GLY A 121 1.26 -14.79 11.35
C GLY A 121 0.41 -14.86 10.08
N ALA A 122 -0.49 -13.90 9.84
CA ALA A 122 -1.32 -13.90 8.65
C ALA A 122 -0.54 -13.40 7.41
N CYS A 123 -0.94 -13.90 6.24
CA CYS A 123 -0.59 -13.28 4.97
C CYS A 123 -1.35 -11.95 4.82
N PHE A 124 -0.68 -10.89 4.40
CA PHE A 124 -1.28 -9.58 4.09
C PHE A 124 -1.24 -9.32 2.58
N VAL A 125 -2.32 -8.80 2.01
CA VAL A 125 -2.39 -8.35 0.62
C VAL A 125 -3.22 -7.07 0.53
N PRO A 126 -2.63 -5.95 0.06
CA PRO A 126 -3.37 -4.73 -0.21
C PRO A 126 -4.04 -4.77 -1.58
N LEU A 127 -5.25 -4.24 -1.65
CA LEU A 127 -6.02 -3.94 -2.86
C LEU A 127 -6.39 -2.47 -2.76
N ALA A 128 -5.82 -1.64 -3.62
CA ALA A 128 -5.98 -0.20 -3.54
C ALA A 128 -6.63 0.35 -4.81
N PHE A 129 -7.67 1.17 -4.66
CA PHE A 129 -8.32 1.90 -5.74
C PHE A 129 -7.77 3.32 -5.83
N VAL A 130 -7.34 3.74 -7.02
CA VAL A 130 -6.75 5.06 -7.23
C VAL A 130 -7.86 6.10 -7.40
N THR A 131 -7.95 7.04 -6.47
CA THR A 131 -8.96 8.12 -6.48
C THR A 131 -8.39 9.49 -6.83
N ALA A 132 -7.08 9.69 -6.65
CA ALA A 132 -6.40 10.96 -6.95
C ALA A 132 -5.14 10.70 -7.79
N ALA A 133 -4.88 11.59 -8.74
CA ALA A 133 -3.69 11.59 -9.59
C ALA A 133 -2.61 12.50 -9.01
N PHE A 134 -1.40 12.42 -9.59
CA PHE A 134 -0.28 13.29 -9.21
C PHE A 134 -0.60 14.79 -9.29
N ASN A 135 -1.45 15.20 -10.25
CA ASN A 135 -1.80 16.61 -10.45
C ASN A 135 -2.81 17.15 -9.43
N ASP A 136 -3.35 16.29 -8.56
CA ASP A 136 -4.24 16.70 -7.46
C ASP A 136 -3.47 17.14 -6.21
N TYR A 137 -2.13 17.09 -6.28
CA TYR A 137 -1.20 17.58 -5.26
C TYR A 137 -0.54 18.88 -5.70
#